data_AF-F4BIP2-F1
#
_entry.id   AF-F4BIP2-F1
#
_cell.length_a   1.000
_cell.length_b   1.000
_cell.length_c   1.000
_cell.angle_alpha   90.00
_cell.angle_beta   90.00
_cell.angle_gamma   90.00
#
_symmetry.space_group_name_H-M   'P 1'
#
loop_
_entity.id
_entity.type
_entity.pdbx_description
1 polymer ?
#
loop_
_entity_poly.entity_id
_entity_poly.type
_entity_poly.pdbx_seq_one_letter_code
_entity_poly.pdbx_strand_id
1 'polypeptide(L)'
;MSLIGMSIGFSFLVAMMFSSILNSLIGLSGIFWLTAAFGGLSIFMLTKIPTPKVPSFHHEAKPVLKLIKDVISHKELLKLNYGIFTLHATLTALFIVIPPILTNVLNIDADCQWLVYLPVLIISFSMMFPFVMIAEVQRKMKKYFVVAVALLGICLALLVISYKHTFLLALILTFFFAAFTFLESCLPSWVSKIAPIGSKGTAMGVFSSCQFFGIFIGGMIGGIIYHHFGIAGVLILCTSLSTSWFIISLIMAEPTYLNSKVYRLDKLTPNLKAKLDQLLQKQKGVYESIICLEENAIYIKVDKKEFDEKDLLGKINFITTNQV
;
A
#
# COMPACT_ATOMS: atom_id res chain seq x y z
N MET A 1 1.88 9.44 -4.99
CA MET A 1 1.59 8.05 -4.56
C MET A 1 2.84 7.18 -4.60
N SER A 2 3.69 7.26 -5.64
CA SER A 2 4.98 6.50 -5.67
C SER A 2 5.94 6.85 -4.54
N LEU A 3 5.93 8.10 -4.04
CA LEU A 3 6.82 8.58 -2.97
C LEU A 3 6.70 7.80 -1.65
N ILE A 4 5.49 7.40 -1.23
CA ILE A 4 5.30 6.68 0.05
C ILE A 4 5.86 5.26 -0.06
N GLY A 5 5.47 4.50 -1.08
CA GLY A 5 6.01 3.16 -1.32
C GLY A 5 7.53 3.17 -1.53
N MET A 6 8.05 4.18 -2.22
CA MET A 6 9.49 4.39 -2.40
C MET A 6 10.19 4.68 -1.07
N SER A 7 9.60 5.50 -0.20
CA SER A 7 10.18 5.80 1.12
C SER A 7 10.23 4.58 2.05
N ILE A 8 9.19 3.72 2.03
CA ILE A 8 9.14 2.49 2.82
C ILE A 8 10.24 1.54 2.35
N GLY A 9 10.30 1.32 1.03
CA GLY A 9 11.29 0.44 0.42
C GLY A 9 12.73 0.91 0.61
N PHE A 10 12.97 2.22 0.44
CA PHE A 10 14.27 2.82 0.67
C PHE A 10 14.69 2.75 2.15
N SER A 11 13.77 3.02 3.08
CA SER A 11 14.05 2.91 4.52
C SER A 11 14.40 1.48 4.91
N PHE A 12 13.70 0.48 4.35
CA PHE A 12 14.02 -0.94 4.56
C PHE A 12 15.41 -1.31 4.03
N LEU A 13 15.77 -0.82 2.83
CA LEU A 13 17.09 -1.05 2.23
C LEU A 13 18.21 -0.44 3.10
N VAL A 14 18.06 0.82 3.51
CA VAL A 14 19.00 1.48 4.41
C VAL A 14 19.11 0.73 5.75
N ALA A 15 17.98 0.36 6.35
CA ALA A 15 17.98 -0.39 7.62
C ALA A 15 18.71 -1.74 7.48
N MET A 16 18.47 -2.50 6.41
CA MET A 16 19.15 -3.77 6.14
C MET A 16 20.66 -3.57 5.95
N MET A 17 21.08 -2.56 5.17
CA MET A 17 22.51 -2.25 4.94
C MET A 17 23.26 -1.96 6.24
N PHE A 18 22.66 -1.11 7.08
CA PHE A 18 23.31 -0.64 8.29
C PHE A 18 23.08 -1.58 9.49
N SER A 19 22.22 -2.61 9.38
CA SER A 19 21.85 -3.47 10.51
C SER A 19 23.04 -4.14 11.20
N SER A 20 23.89 -4.88 10.46
CA SER A 20 25.06 -5.58 11.01
C SER A 20 26.14 -4.61 11.51
N ILE A 21 26.34 -3.50 10.79
CA ILE A 21 27.30 -2.44 11.17
C ILE A 21 26.86 -1.77 12.48
N LEU A 22 25.59 -1.39 12.60
CA LEU A 22 25.06 -0.83 13.84
C LEU A 22 25.13 -1.86 14.98
N ASN A 23 24.73 -3.10 14.75
CA ASN A 23 24.73 -4.10 15.81
C ASN A 23 26.15 -4.37 16.35
N SER A 24 27.16 -4.38 15.48
CA SER A 24 28.56 -4.54 15.90
C SER A 24 29.13 -3.31 16.61
N LEU A 25 28.72 -2.09 16.24
CA LEU A 25 29.25 -0.85 16.82
C LEU A 25 28.57 -0.42 18.13
N ILE A 26 27.24 -0.51 18.19
CA ILE A 26 26.43 0.05 19.29
C ILE A 26 25.62 -1.02 20.05
N GLY A 27 25.69 -2.27 19.61
CA GLY A 27 24.93 -3.37 20.20
C GLY A 27 23.41 -3.21 20.07
N LEU A 28 22.68 -4.20 20.56
CA LEU A 28 21.21 -4.20 20.52
C LEU A 28 20.61 -3.03 21.32
N SER A 29 21.18 -2.70 22.48
CA SER A 29 20.71 -1.58 23.30
C SER A 29 20.91 -0.22 22.62
N GLY A 30 22.02 -0.03 21.91
CA GLY A 30 22.27 1.18 21.14
C GLY A 30 21.27 1.35 20.00
N ILE A 31 20.87 0.26 19.33
CA ILE A 31 19.83 0.29 18.29
C ILE A 31 18.51 0.81 18.85
N PHE A 32 18.11 0.40 20.06
CA PHE A 32 16.91 0.92 20.72
C PHE A 32 17.00 2.43 21.02
N TRP A 33 18.15 2.90 21.54
CA TRP A 33 18.35 4.33 21.78
C TRP A 33 18.36 5.17 20.50
N LEU A 34 18.98 4.67 19.44
CA LEU A 34 18.96 5.32 18.13
C LEU A 34 17.53 5.41 17.57
N THR A 35 16.75 4.32 17.72
CA THR A 35 15.34 4.29 17.32
C THR A 35 14.51 5.31 18.12
N ALA A 36 14.75 5.43 19.43
CA ALA A 36 14.11 6.45 20.27
C ALA A 36 14.48 7.87 19.82
N ALA A 37 15.75 8.12 19.47
CA ALA A 37 16.20 9.42 18.97
C ALA A 37 15.52 9.78 17.64
N PHE A 38 15.42 8.83 16.68
CA PHE A 38 14.68 9.06 15.44
C PHE A 38 13.16 9.26 15.68
N GLY A 39 12.58 8.56 16.65
CA GLY A 39 11.21 8.80 17.10
C GLY A 39 11.01 10.24 17.61
N GLY A 40 11.91 10.71 18.48
CA GLY A 40 11.92 12.09 18.97
C GLY A 40 12.09 13.11 17.84
N LEU A 41 13.00 12.85 16.90
CA LEU A 41 13.18 13.69 15.71
C LEU A 41 11.91 13.75 14.85
N SER A 42 11.20 12.63 14.71
CA SER A 42 9.95 12.56 13.95
C SER A 42 8.84 13.40 14.59
N ILE A 43 8.73 13.37 15.92
CA ILE A 43 7.83 14.25 16.69
C ILE A 43 8.23 15.72 16.53
N PHE A 44 9.53 16.03 16.58
CA PHE A 44 10.01 17.39 16.35
C PHE A 44 9.67 17.88 14.94
N MET A 45 9.84 17.05 13.91
CA MET A 45 9.48 17.40 12.53
C MET A 45 7.98 17.67 12.36
N LEU A 46 7.12 17.02 13.15
CA LEU A 46 5.68 17.31 13.16
C LEU A 46 5.40 18.78 13.52
N THR A 47 6.22 19.41 14.36
CA THR A 47 6.09 20.84 14.72
C THR A 47 6.41 21.79 13.56
N LYS A 48 7.12 21.30 12.53
CA LYS A 48 7.47 22.05 11.32
C LYS A 48 6.42 21.92 10.22
N ILE A 49 5.48 20.98 10.34
CA ILE A 49 4.39 20.84 9.38
C ILE A 49 3.39 21.98 9.64
N PRO A 50 3.11 22.84 8.65
CA PRO A 50 2.20 23.96 8.83
C PRO A 50 0.83 23.46 9.30
N THR A 51 0.41 23.92 10.47
CA THR A 51 -0.96 23.69 10.93
C THR A 51 -1.91 24.48 10.03
N PRO A 52 -2.91 23.85 9.41
CA PRO A 52 -3.87 24.58 8.60
C PRO A 52 -4.56 25.64 9.46
N LYS A 53 -4.60 26.89 8.98
CA LYS A 53 -5.19 28.05 9.70
C LYS A 53 -6.65 27.86 10.12
N VAL A 54 -7.34 26.92 9.48
CA VAL A 54 -8.67 26.47 9.85
C VAL A 54 -8.58 24.97 10.05
N PRO A 55 -8.73 24.43 11.28
CA PRO A 55 -8.88 23.01 11.48
C PRO A 55 -10.21 22.59 10.83
N SER A 56 -10.18 22.17 9.57
CA SER A 56 -11.32 21.50 8.99
C SER A 56 -11.33 20.09 9.54
N PHE A 57 -12.32 19.81 10.38
CA PHE A 57 -12.67 18.45 10.78
C PHE A 57 -13.11 17.71 9.52
N HIS A 58 -12.17 17.15 8.78
CA HIS A 58 -12.46 16.42 7.56
C HIS A 58 -13.30 15.21 7.94
N HIS A 59 -14.47 15.06 7.32
CA HIS A 59 -15.25 13.83 7.38
C HIS A 59 -14.38 12.58 7.09
N GLU A 60 -13.34 12.72 6.25
CA GLU A 60 -12.36 11.66 5.92
C GLU A 60 -11.43 11.21 7.06
N ALA A 61 -11.30 11.99 8.15
CA ALA A 61 -10.29 11.78 9.18
C ALA A 61 -10.78 11.04 10.43
N LYS A 62 -12.10 10.87 10.62
CA LYS A 62 -12.65 10.12 11.76
C LYS A 62 -12.94 8.66 11.38
N PRO A 63 -12.39 7.66 12.10
CA PRO A 63 -12.94 6.32 12.06
C PRO A 63 -14.29 6.34 12.78
N VAL A 64 -15.36 6.60 12.03
CA VAL A 64 -16.71 6.45 12.56
C VAL A 64 -17.02 4.95 12.54
N LEU A 65 -17.31 4.34 13.69
CA LEU A 65 -17.62 2.90 13.79
C LEU A 65 -18.67 2.45 12.75
N LYS A 66 -19.62 3.34 12.43
CA LYS A 66 -20.65 3.12 11.41
C LYS A 66 -20.07 2.89 10.01
N LEU A 67 -18.99 3.61 9.64
CA LEU A 67 -18.29 3.49 8.36
C LEU A 67 -17.41 2.24 8.27
N ILE A 68 -17.03 1.64 9.41
CA ILE A 68 -16.26 0.38 9.42
C ILE A 68 -17.07 -0.73 8.75
N LYS A 69 -18.37 -0.83 9.05
CA LYS A 69 -19.26 -1.82 8.44
C LYS A 69 -19.31 -1.65 6.92
N ASP A 70 -19.42 -0.41 6.44
CA ASP A 70 -19.48 -0.10 5.02
C ASP A 70 -18.17 -0.46 4.31
N VAL A 71 -17.02 -0.18 4.95
CA VAL A 71 -15.68 -0.52 4.45
C VAL A 71 -15.46 -2.04 4.40
N ILE A 72 -15.78 -2.76 5.48
CA ILE A 72 -15.57 -4.21 5.57
C ILE A 72 -16.57 -4.97 4.69
N SER A 73 -17.75 -4.42 4.42
CA SER A 73 -18.72 -5.04 3.49
C SER A 73 -18.42 -4.77 2.01
N HIS A 74 -17.51 -3.83 1.71
CA HIS A 74 -17.18 -3.44 0.35
C HIS A 74 -16.31 -4.50 -0.34
N LYS A 75 -16.91 -5.22 -1.31
CA LYS A 75 -16.29 -6.39 -1.98
C LYS A 75 -14.90 -6.11 -2.55
N GLU A 76 -14.69 -4.97 -3.21
CA GLU A 76 -13.37 -4.64 -3.77
C GLU A 76 -12.33 -4.29 -2.70
N LEU A 77 -12.75 -3.70 -1.58
CA LEU A 77 -11.85 -3.42 -0.47
C LEU A 77 -11.44 -4.72 0.22
N LEU A 78 -12.37 -5.67 0.37
CA LEU A 78 -12.07 -7.01 0.89
C LEU A 78 -11.02 -7.75 0.04
N LYS A 79 -11.11 -7.69 -1.29
CA LYS A 79 -10.11 -8.30 -2.19
C LYS A 79 -8.72 -7.65 -2.00
N LEU A 80 -8.66 -6.34 -1.82
CA LEU A 80 -7.42 -5.60 -1.55
C LEU A 80 -6.85 -5.90 -0.16
N ASN A 81 -7.73 -5.97 0.85
CA ASN A 81 -7.37 -6.33 2.23
C ASN A 81 -6.83 -7.75 2.31
N TYR A 82 -7.44 -8.69 1.59
CA TYR A 82 -6.91 -10.04 1.43
C TYR A 82 -5.56 -10.06 0.72
N GLY A 83 -5.38 -9.19 -0.28
CA GLY A 83 -4.11 -9.03 -0.98
C GLY A 83 -2.97 -8.59 -0.08
N ILE A 84 -3.14 -7.51 0.70
CA ILE A 84 -2.10 -7.05 1.63
C ILE A 84 -1.83 -8.05 2.75
N PHE A 85 -2.89 -8.68 3.28
CA PHE A 85 -2.77 -9.77 4.24
C PHE A 85 -1.89 -10.89 3.70
N THR A 86 -2.19 -11.36 2.49
CA THR A 86 -1.47 -12.47 1.85
C THR A 86 -0.04 -12.09 1.51
N LEU A 87 0.18 -10.88 1.01
CA LEU A 87 1.50 -10.34 0.67
C LEU A 87 2.42 -10.33 1.90
N HIS A 88 1.93 -9.84 3.04
CA HIS A 88 2.73 -9.77 4.27
C HIS A 88 2.80 -11.09 5.05
N ALA A 89 1.76 -11.93 5.00
CA ALA A 89 1.82 -13.28 5.53
C ALA A 89 2.89 -14.12 4.82
N THR A 90 2.93 -14.01 3.50
CA THR A 90 3.93 -14.66 2.64
C THR A 90 5.33 -14.13 2.92
N LEU A 91 5.51 -12.81 2.98
CA LEU A 91 6.82 -12.21 3.30
C LEU A 91 7.34 -12.71 4.65
N THR A 92 6.50 -12.66 5.68
CA THR A 92 6.91 -13.03 7.04
C THR A 92 7.24 -14.51 7.13
N ALA A 93 6.40 -15.38 6.55
CA ALA A 93 6.67 -16.81 6.48
C ALA A 93 7.95 -17.13 5.69
N LEU A 94 8.19 -16.44 4.57
CA LEU A 94 9.40 -16.61 3.78
C LEU A 94 10.67 -16.24 4.57
N PHE A 95 10.62 -15.18 5.39
CA PHE A 95 11.74 -14.76 6.23
C PHE A 95 12.03 -15.68 7.42
N ILE A 96 11.14 -16.65 7.72
CA ILE A 96 11.46 -17.74 8.66
C ILE A 96 12.45 -18.73 8.02
N VAL A 97 12.38 -18.92 6.69
CA VAL A 97 13.15 -19.96 6.00
C VAL A 97 14.36 -19.45 5.23
N ILE A 98 14.34 -18.22 4.69
CA ILE A 98 15.45 -17.73 3.88
C ILE A 98 16.76 -17.62 4.71
N PRO A 99 16.80 -17.01 5.90
CA PRO A 99 18.05 -16.95 6.67
C PRO A 99 18.61 -18.34 7.02
N PRO A 100 17.81 -19.32 7.50
CA PRO A 100 18.28 -20.69 7.65
C PRO A 100 18.71 -21.37 6.36
N ILE A 101 18.11 -21.08 5.20
CA ILE A 101 18.59 -21.58 3.90
C ILE A 101 19.99 -21.01 3.61
N LEU A 102 20.18 -19.70 3.76
CA LEU A 102 21.48 -19.06 3.52
C LEU A 102 22.57 -19.67 4.41
N THR A 103 22.29 -19.86 5.70
CA THR A 103 23.29 -20.37 6.65
C THR A 103 23.46 -21.88 6.60
N ASN A 104 22.38 -22.66 6.70
CA ASN A 104 22.48 -24.11 6.87
C ASN A 104 22.58 -24.89 5.56
N VAL A 105 22.17 -24.29 4.44
CA VAL A 105 22.17 -24.97 3.12
C VAL A 105 23.26 -24.40 2.21
N LEU A 106 23.44 -23.07 2.21
CA LEU A 106 24.38 -22.40 1.33
C LEU A 106 25.70 -22.01 2.02
N ASN A 107 25.85 -22.30 3.31
CA ASN A 107 27.03 -22.00 4.13
C ASN A 107 27.42 -20.52 4.10
N ILE A 108 26.42 -19.63 4.11
CA ILE A 108 26.61 -18.18 4.23
C ILE A 108 26.33 -17.77 5.67
N ASP A 109 27.38 -17.34 6.37
CA ASP A 109 27.29 -16.86 7.74
C ASP A 109 26.27 -15.72 7.88
N ALA A 110 25.63 -15.64 9.06
CA ALA A 110 24.63 -14.62 9.35
C ALA A 110 25.16 -13.19 9.09
N ASP A 111 26.42 -12.93 9.45
CA ASP A 111 27.09 -11.64 9.26
C ASP A 111 27.39 -11.32 7.78
N CYS A 112 27.29 -12.31 6.90
CA CYS A 112 27.53 -12.17 5.46
C CYS A 112 26.22 -12.15 4.65
N GLN A 113 25.06 -12.43 5.24
CA GLN A 113 23.80 -12.51 4.50
C GLN A 113 23.40 -11.18 3.83
N TRP A 114 23.83 -10.04 4.39
CA TRP A 114 23.61 -8.73 3.77
C TRP A 114 24.23 -8.62 2.37
N LEU A 115 25.31 -9.36 2.08
CA LEU A 115 25.94 -9.41 0.75
C LEU A 115 25.01 -10.04 -0.30
N VAL A 116 24.06 -10.88 0.11
CA VAL A 116 23.03 -11.45 -0.77
C VAL A 116 21.82 -10.53 -0.83
N TYR A 117 21.31 -10.09 0.33
CA TYR A 117 20.10 -9.28 0.38
C TYR A 117 20.26 -7.91 -0.28
N LEU A 118 21.42 -7.26 -0.13
CA LEU A 118 21.62 -5.90 -0.61
C LEU A 118 21.56 -5.80 -2.14
N PRO A 119 22.33 -6.58 -2.93
CA PRO A 119 22.22 -6.57 -4.38
C PRO A 119 20.81 -6.94 -4.86
N VAL A 120 20.20 -7.97 -4.24
CA VAL A 120 18.84 -8.41 -4.54
C VAL A 120 17.87 -7.23 -4.41
N LEU A 121 17.86 -6.55 -3.26
CA LEU A 121 16.95 -5.44 -3.01
C LEU A 121 17.20 -4.26 -3.96
N ILE A 122 18.47 -3.86 -4.19
CA ILE A 122 18.81 -2.77 -5.10
C ILE A 122 18.25 -3.06 -6.50
N ILE A 123 18.54 -4.24 -7.04
CA ILE A 123 18.10 -4.64 -8.38
C ILE A 123 16.57 -4.71 -8.43
N SER A 124 15.92 -5.27 -7.41
CA SER A 124 14.46 -5.33 -7.32
C SER A 124 13.80 -3.95 -7.35
N PHE A 125 14.32 -2.99 -6.58
CA PHE A 125 13.81 -1.61 -6.57
C PHE A 125 14.01 -0.92 -7.92
N SER A 126 15.17 -1.11 -8.55
CA SER A 126 15.44 -0.59 -9.90
C SER A 126 14.48 -1.18 -10.93
N MET A 127 14.15 -2.47 -10.85
CA MET A 127 13.20 -3.14 -11.75
C MET A 127 11.75 -2.70 -11.52
N MET A 128 11.37 -2.41 -10.27
CA MET A 128 10.02 -1.97 -9.92
C MET A 128 9.65 -0.63 -10.60
N PHE A 129 10.61 0.32 -10.68
CA PHE A 129 10.36 1.68 -11.18
C PHE A 129 9.78 1.74 -12.62
N PRO A 130 10.42 1.15 -13.65
CA PRO A 130 9.87 1.16 -15.01
C PRO A 130 8.52 0.44 -15.07
N PHE A 131 8.34 -0.60 -14.26
CA PHE A 131 7.08 -1.34 -14.21
C PHE A 131 5.91 -0.48 -13.72
N VAL A 132 6.10 0.28 -12.63
CA VAL A 132 5.09 1.23 -12.13
C VAL A 132 4.80 2.31 -13.17
N MET A 133 5.83 2.88 -13.77
CA MET A 133 5.67 3.95 -14.77
C MET A 133 4.87 3.47 -15.98
N ILE A 134 5.22 2.32 -16.56
CA ILE A 134 4.53 1.75 -17.72
C ILE A 134 3.07 1.42 -17.37
N ALA A 135 2.84 0.80 -16.20
CA ALA A 135 1.49 0.41 -15.78
C ALA A 135 0.56 1.62 -15.62
N GLU A 136 1.06 2.72 -15.04
CA GLU A 136 0.30 3.95 -14.83
C GLU A 136 0.07 4.69 -16.16
N VAL A 137 1.10 4.84 -17.00
CA VAL A 137 1.00 5.54 -18.31
C VAL A 137 0.03 4.84 -19.25
N GLN A 138 0.09 3.51 -19.31
CA GLN A 138 -0.81 2.74 -20.18
C GLN A 138 -2.24 2.62 -19.63
N ARG A 139 -2.51 3.10 -18.41
CA ARG A 139 -3.76 2.88 -17.68
C ARG A 139 -4.16 1.38 -17.63
N LYS A 140 -3.19 0.47 -17.49
CA LYS A 140 -3.41 -0.98 -17.43
C LYS A 140 -3.06 -1.59 -16.06
N MET A 141 -3.25 -0.81 -14.99
CA MET A 141 -2.84 -1.18 -13.63
C MET A 141 -3.32 -2.58 -13.19
N LYS A 142 -4.55 -2.98 -13.51
CA LYS A 142 -5.06 -4.33 -13.20
C LYS A 142 -4.22 -5.43 -13.85
N LYS A 143 -3.90 -5.29 -15.14
CA LYS A 143 -3.10 -6.29 -15.86
C LYS A 143 -1.74 -6.49 -15.20
N TYR A 144 -1.04 -5.39 -14.91
CA TYR A 144 0.29 -5.45 -14.28
C TYR A 144 0.23 -5.97 -12.84
N PHE A 145 -0.84 -5.65 -12.10
CA PHE A 145 -1.10 -6.21 -10.78
C PHE A 145 -1.21 -7.73 -10.81
N VAL A 146 -2.08 -8.28 -11.69
CA VAL A 146 -2.26 -9.73 -11.84
C VAL A 146 -0.97 -10.41 -12.27
N VAL A 147 -0.21 -9.81 -13.19
CA VAL A 147 1.11 -10.32 -13.61
C VAL A 147 2.09 -10.35 -12.45
N ALA A 148 2.12 -9.31 -11.61
CA ALA A 148 2.99 -9.29 -10.43
C ALA A 148 2.59 -10.35 -9.39
N VAL A 149 1.29 -10.58 -9.16
CA VAL A 149 0.84 -11.68 -8.28
C VAL A 149 1.23 -13.04 -8.85
N ALA A 150 1.09 -13.26 -10.16
CA ALA A 150 1.55 -14.48 -10.82
C ALA A 150 3.06 -14.67 -10.69
N LEU A 151 3.85 -13.61 -10.94
CA LEU A 151 5.31 -13.64 -10.81
C LEU A 151 5.73 -13.99 -9.38
N LEU A 152 5.06 -13.41 -8.38
CA LEU A 152 5.28 -13.72 -6.97
C LEU A 152 5.04 -15.21 -6.69
N GLY A 153 3.93 -15.77 -7.17
CA GLY A 153 3.63 -17.20 -7.00
C GLY A 153 4.60 -18.13 -7.73
N ILE A 154 5.00 -17.78 -8.96
CA ILE A 154 6.01 -18.52 -9.72
C ILE A 154 7.35 -18.53 -8.97
N CYS A 155 7.78 -17.39 -8.42
CA CYS A 155 9.01 -17.32 -7.63
C CYS A 155 8.96 -18.26 -6.42
N LEU A 156 7.83 -18.29 -5.69
CA LEU A 156 7.66 -19.17 -4.54
C LEU A 156 7.67 -20.66 -4.93
N ALA A 157 6.99 -21.01 -6.02
CA ALA A 157 7.00 -22.38 -6.56
C ALA A 157 8.41 -22.81 -7.00
N LEU A 158 9.14 -21.93 -7.68
CA LEU A 158 10.53 -22.19 -8.09
C LEU A 158 11.46 -22.35 -6.89
N LEU A 159 11.25 -21.59 -5.81
CA LEU A 159 12.05 -21.75 -4.59
C LEU A 159 11.92 -23.15 -4.00
N VAL A 160 10.75 -23.81 -4.06
CA VAL A 160 10.53 -25.17 -3.52
C VAL A 160 11.57 -26.17 -4.03
N ILE A 161 11.98 -26.05 -5.30
CA ILE A 161 12.94 -26.95 -5.94
C ILE A 161 14.36 -26.38 -6.05
N SER A 162 14.52 -25.06 -5.95
CA SER A 162 15.75 -24.35 -6.33
C SER A 162 16.53 -23.75 -5.15
N TYR A 163 16.03 -23.84 -3.92
CA TYR A 163 16.61 -23.15 -2.75
C TYR A 163 18.04 -23.57 -2.39
N LYS A 164 18.56 -24.66 -2.99
CA LYS A 164 19.92 -25.18 -2.75
C LYS A 164 21.01 -24.54 -3.61
N HIS A 165 20.66 -23.65 -4.54
CA HIS A 165 21.62 -22.98 -5.42
C HIS A 165 21.65 -21.47 -5.16
N THR A 166 22.79 -20.93 -4.71
CA THR A 166 22.92 -19.52 -4.30
C THR A 166 22.52 -18.53 -5.39
N PHE A 167 23.06 -18.70 -6.60
CA PHE A 167 22.76 -17.78 -7.72
C PHE A 167 21.27 -17.81 -8.09
N LEU A 168 20.69 -19.01 -8.18
CA LEU A 168 19.28 -19.18 -8.54
C LEU A 168 18.36 -18.63 -7.45
N LEU A 169 18.70 -18.84 -6.17
CA LEU A 169 18.00 -18.26 -5.03
C LEU A 169 18.04 -16.72 -5.08
N ALA A 170 19.21 -16.12 -5.31
CA ALA A 170 19.34 -14.67 -5.43
C ALA A 170 18.53 -14.11 -6.61
N LEU A 171 18.57 -14.79 -7.77
CA LEU A 171 17.78 -14.41 -8.95
C LEU A 171 16.27 -14.46 -8.65
N ILE A 172 15.79 -15.56 -8.06
CA ILE A 172 14.37 -15.73 -7.71
C ILE A 172 13.94 -14.68 -6.67
N LEU A 173 14.75 -14.44 -5.64
CA LEU A 173 14.47 -13.40 -4.64
C LEU A 173 14.41 -12.01 -5.29
N THR A 174 15.25 -11.74 -6.29
CA THR A 174 15.23 -10.46 -7.02
C THR A 174 13.87 -10.23 -7.71
N PHE A 175 13.36 -11.23 -8.41
CA PHE A 175 12.03 -11.13 -9.03
C PHE A 175 10.89 -11.10 -7.99
N PHE A 176 11.01 -11.88 -6.92
CA PHE A 176 10.04 -11.88 -5.81
C PHE A 176 9.94 -10.48 -5.18
N PHE A 177 11.05 -9.86 -4.81
CA PHE A 177 11.05 -8.52 -4.21
C PHE A 177 10.64 -7.43 -5.20
N ALA A 178 10.93 -7.58 -6.50
CA ALA A 178 10.45 -6.65 -7.51
C ALA A 178 8.91 -6.70 -7.62
N ALA A 179 8.33 -7.90 -7.64
CA ALA A 179 6.88 -8.08 -7.62
C ALA A 179 6.26 -7.59 -6.30
N PHE A 180 6.87 -7.95 -5.16
CA PHE A 180 6.42 -7.54 -3.83
C PHE A 180 6.37 -6.02 -3.69
N THR A 181 7.46 -5.31 -4.02
CA THR A 181 7.54 -3.85 -3.89
C THR A 181 6.57 -3.14 -4.83
N PHE A 182 6.38 -3.66 -6.05
CA PHE A 182 5.35 -3.19 -6.97
C PHE A 182 3.95 -3.32 -6.36
N LEU A 183 3.59 -4.51 -5.87
CA LEU A 183 2.29 -4.79 -5.26
C LEU A 183 2.05 -3.94 -4.00
N GLU A 184 3.06 -3.83 -3.12
CA GLU A 184 3.04 -3.02 -1.90
C GLU A 184 2.80 -1.53 -2.20
N SER A 185 3.32 -1.03 -3.32
CA SER A 185 3.05 0.36 -3.73
C SER A 185 1.63 0.54 -4.31
N CYS A 186 1.07 -0.50 -4.94
CA CYS A 186 -0.21 -0.45 -5.64
C CYS A 186 -1.40 -0.60 -4.70
N LEU A 187 -1.33 -1.54 -3.76
CA LEU A 187 -2.40 -1.88 -2.82
C LEU A 187 -2.96 -0.66 -2.02
N PRO A 188 -2.15 0.10 -1.26
CA PRO A 188 -2.65 1.25 -0.50
C PRO A 188 -3.16 2.36 -1.41
N SER A 189 -2.56 2.51 -2.59
CA SER A 189 -3.03 3.45 -3.61
C SER A 189 -4.45 3.11 -4.07
N TRP A 190 -4.74 1.85 -4.37
CA TRP A 190 -6.06 1.41 -4.82
C TRP A 190 -7.09 1.47 -3.70
N VAL A 191 -6.73 1.09 -2.47
CA VAL A 191 -7.61 1.25 -1.30
C VAL A 191 -8.04 2.70 -1.16
N SER A 192 -7.08 3.64 -1.28
CA SER A 192 -7.38 5.07 -1.16
C SER A 192 -8.29 5.62 -2.27
N LYS A 193 -8.25 5.04 -3.48
CA LYS A 193 -9.09 5.43 -4.63
C LYS A 193 -10.50 4.83 -4.57
N ILE A 194 -10.61 3.59 -4.10
CA ILE A 194 -11.88 2.84 -4.00
C ILE A 194 -12.65 3.22 -2.74
N ALA A 195 -11.97 3.63 -1.66
CA ALA A 195 -12.62 4.03 -0.42
C ALA A 195 -13.75 5.04 -0.68
N PRO A 196 -14.95 4.85 -0.10
CA PRO A 196 -16.04 5.83 -0.19
C PRO A 196 -15.58 7.21 0.28
N ILE A 197 -16.14 8.29 -0.30
CA ILE A 197 -15.87 9.66 0.17
C ILE A 197 -16.14 9.73 1.67
N GLY A 198 -15.23 10.34 2.44
CA GLY A 198 -15.37 10.42 3.90
C GLY A 198 -14.91 9.17 4.67
N SER A 199 -14.62 8.04 4.01
CA SER A 199 -14.21 6.79 4.68
C SER A 199 -12.76 6.41 4.44
N LYS A 200 -11.97 7.30 3.83
CA LYS A 200 -10.58 7.03 3.45
C LYS A 200 -9.69 6.64 4.65
N GLY A 201 -9.78 7.37 5.76
CA GLY A 201 -9.05 7.03 6.99
C GLY A 201 -9.43 5.66 7.53
N THR A 202 -10.73 5.36 7.59
CA THR A 202 -11.25 4.04 8.01
C THR A 202 -10.77 2.91 7.10
N ALA A 203 -10.83 3.10 5.77
CA ALA A 203 -10.38 2.11 4.80
C ALA A 203 -8.87 1.83 4.92
N MET A 204 -8.05 2.88 5.07
CA MET A 204 -6.62 2.74 5.31
C MET A 204 -6.33 2.07 6.66
N GLY A 205 -7.12 2.35 7.70
CA GLY A 205 -6.98 1.70 9.01
C GLY A 205 -7.30 0.20 8.97
N VAL A 206 -8.39 -0.19 8.31
CA VAL A 206 -8.73 -1.62 8.09
C VAL A 206 -7.65 -2.31 7.27
N PHE A 207 -7.18 -1.66 6.19
CA PHE A 207 -6.08 -2.15 5.37
C PHE A 207 -4.81 -2.42 6.18
N SER A 208 -4.37 -1.44 6.99
CA SER A 208 -3.20 -1.61 7.87
C SER A 208 -3.43 -2.68 8.93
N SER A 209 -4.65 -2.82 9.45
CA SER A 209 -4.99 -3.91 10.38
C SER A 209 -4.85 -5.29 9.72
N CYS A 210 -5.35 -5.45 8.49
CA CYS A 210 -5.17 -6.67 7.71
C CYS A 210 -3.70 -6.94 7.38
N GLN A 211 -2.90 -5.90 7.12
CA GLN A 211 -1.45 -6.01 6.92
C GLN A 211 -0.76 -6.60 8.15
N PHE A 212 -0.94 -6.00 9.33
CA PHE A 212 -0.35 -6.50 10.57
C PHE A 212 -0.89 -7.88 10.97
N PHE A 213 -2.16 -8.15 10.69
CA PHE A 213 -2.73 -9.48 10.90
C PHE A 213 -2.09 -10.52 9.97
N GLY A 214 -1.77 -10.15 8.73
CA GLY A 214 -0.99 -10.96 7.80
C GLY A 214 0.39 -11.28 8.34
N ILE A 215 1.12 -10.27 8.83
CA ILE A 215 2.43 -10.46 9.48
C ILE A 215 2.32 -11.45 10.65
N PHE A 216 1.35 -11.25 11.55
CA PHE A 216 1.14 -12.11 12.70
C PHE A 216 0.84 -13.56 12.30
N ILE A 217 -0.15 -13.77 11.41
CA ILE A 217 -0.54 -15.10 10.97
C ILE A 217 0.57 -15.79 10.16
N GLY A 218 1.26 -15.05 9.29
CA GLY A 218 2.40 -15.55 8.52
C GLY A 218 3.55 -16.00 9.42
N GLY A 219 3.86 -15.22 10.45
CA GLY A 219 4.85 -15.59 11.47
C GLY A 219 4.44 -16.83 12.26
N MET A 220 3.22 -16.84 12.80
CA MET A 220 2.70 -17.92 13.64
C MET A 220 2.54 -19.24 12.88
N ILE A 221 1.77 -19.24 11.78
CA ILE A 221 1.52 -20.45 10.99
C ILE A 221 2.81 -20.88 10.27
N GLY A 222 3.59 -19.93 9.74
CA GLY A 222 4.88 -20.22 9.13
C GLY A 222 5.85 -20.91 10.09
N GLY A 223 5.91 -20.48 11.35
CA GLY A 223 6.73 -21.10 12.39
C GLY A 223 6.27 -22.52 12.75
N ILE A 224 4.95 -22.73 12.92
CA ILE A 224 4.38 -24.05 13.19
C ILE A 224 4.66 -25.01 12.03
N ILE A 225 4.45 -24.56 10.79
CA ILE A 225 4.72 -25.38 9.60
C ILE A 225 6.22 -25.65 9.44
N TYR A 226 7.07 -24.66 9.73
CA TYR A 226 8.53 -24.85 9.72
C TYR A 226 8.96 -25.94 10.71
N HIS A 227 8.38 -25.95 11.91
CA HIS A 227 8.69 -26.94 12.93
C HIS A 227 8.35 -28.38 12.50
N HIS A 228 7.19 -28.59 11.87
CA HIS A 228 6.72 -29.94 11.49
C HIS A 228 7.14 -30.40 10.09
N PHE A 229 7.24 -29.49 9.13
CA PHE A 229 7.42 -29.79 7.71
C PHE A 229 8.67 -29.12 7.10
N GLY A 230 9.46 -28.40 7.92
CA GLY A 230 10.70 -27.77 7.52
C GLY A 230 10.54 -26.68 6.45
N ILE A 231 11.64 -26.42 5.72
CA ILE A 231 11.72 -25.39 4.67
C ILE A 231 10.66 -25.61 3.59
N ALA A 232 10.53 -26.85 3.10
CA ALA A 232 9.63 -27.18 1.99
C ALA A 232 8.17 -26.90 2.35
N GLY A 233 7.74 -27.24 3.58
CA GLY A 233 6.37 -26.98 4.03
C GLY A 233 6.01 -25.50 4.01
N VAL A 234 6.92 -24.63 4.45
CA VAL A 234 6.69 -23.17 4.45
C VAL A 234 6.63 -22.62 3.02
N LEU A 235 7.50 -23.09 2.13
CA LEU A 235 7.48 -22.67 0.72
C LEU A 235 6.20 -23.13 0.00
N ILE A 236 5.69 -24.32 0.33
CA ILE A 236 4.38 -24.81 -0.16
C ILE A 236 3.25 -23.93 0.39
N LEU A 237 3.24 -23.61 1.69
CA LEU A 237 2.26 -22.68 2.28
C LEU A 237 2.25 -21.34 1.54
N CYS A 238 3.42 -20.74 1.34
CA CYS A 238 3.57 -19.47 0.63
C CYS A 238 3.05 -19.57 -0.81
N THR A 239 3.37 -20.66 -1.50
CA THR A 239 2.89 -20.93 -2.86
C THR A 239 1.36 -21.05 -2.89
N SER A 240 0.76 -21.78 -1.94
CA SER A 240 -0.70 -21.91 -1.81
C SER A 240 -1.39 -20.57 -1.56
N LEU A 241 -0.85 -19.77 -0.65
CA LEU A 241 -1.35 -18.41 -0.36
C LEU A 241 -1.26 -17.49 -1.59
N SER A 242 -0.13 -17.50 -2.30
CA SER A 242 0.02 -16.72 -3.53
C SER A 242 -0.94 -17.18 -4.64
N THR A 243 -1.22 -18.49 -4.72
CA THR A 243 -2.14 -19.09 -5.69
C THR A 243 -3.58 -18.68 -5.39
N SER A 244 -4.01 -18.72 -4.13
CA SER A 244 -5.35 -18.24 -3.74
C SER A 244 -5.52 -16.75 -4.02
N TRP A 245 -4.49 -15.95 -3.76
CA TRP A 245 -4.51 -14.53 -4.10
C TRP A 245 -4.53 -14.29 -5.61
N PHE A 246 -3.79 -15.08 -6.40
CA PHE A 246 -3.84 -14.99 -7.86
C PHE A 246 -5.27 -15.19 -8.38
N ILE A 247 -5.97 -16.23 -7.92
CA ILE A 247 -7.36 -16.50 -8.31
C ILE A 247 -8.27 -15.31 -7.97
N ILE A 248 -8.14 -14.75 -6.76
CA ILE A 248 -8.91 -13.58 -6.33
C ILE A 248 -8.56 -12.35 -7.18
N SER A 249 -7.30 -12.18 -7.58
CA SER A 249 -6.85 -11.04 -8.38
C SER A 249 -7.48 -11.00 -9.78
N LEU A 250 -7.79 -12.17 -10.36
CA LEU A 250 -8.44 -12.27 -11.68
C LEU A 250 -9.84 -11.64 -11.69
N ILE A 251 -10.58 -11.80 -10.59
CA ILE A 251 -11.96 -11.31 -10.42
C ILE A 251 -12.03 -9.91 -9.78
N MET A 252 -10.91 -9.21 -9.58
CA MET A 252 -10.91 -7.83 -9.09
C MET A 252 -11.42 -6.88 -10.18
N ALA A 253 -12.17 -5.85 -9.79
CA ALA A 253 -12.54 -4.79 -10.72
C ALA A 253 -11.29 -3.96 -11.10
N GLU A 254 -11.29 -3.35 -12.28
CA GLU A 254 -10.24 -2.39 -12.60
C GLU A 254 -10.39 -1.16 -11.69
N PRO A 255 -9.29 -0.68 -11.08
CA PRO A 255 -9.34 0.55 -10.30
C PRO A 255 -9.72 1.70 -11.22
N THR A 256 -10.73 2.46 -10.83
CA THR A 256 -11.12 3.67 -11.56
C THR A 256 -10.04 4.74 -11.38
N TYR A 257 -9.71 5.49 -12.44
CA TYR A 257 -8.70 6.55 -12.42
C TYR A 257 -9.24 7.84 -11.78
N LEU A 258 -9.99 7.68 -10.69
CA LEU A 258 -10.65 8.76 -9.99
C LEU A 258 -9.67 9.43 -9.02
N ASN A 259 -9.70 10.76 -9.02
CA ASN A 259 -9.02 11.59 -8.05
C ASN A 259 -10.05 12.27 -7.16
N SER A 260 -9.81 12.26 -5.86
CA SER A 260 -10.60 13.04 -4.90
C SER A 260 -10.13 14.50 -4.93
N LYS A 261 -11.07 15.42 -5.12
CA LYS A 261 -10.85 16.86 -5.03
C LYS A 261 -11.80 17.48 -4.01
N VAL A 262 -11.32 18.51 -3.32
CA VAL A 262 -12.08 19.26 -2.33
C VAL A 262 -12.09 20.72 -2.75
N TYR A 263 -13.28 21.30 -2.89
CA TYR A 263 -13.46 22.72 -3.15
C TYR A 263 -14.13 23.37 -1.95
N ARG A 264 -13.47 24.37 -1.37
CA ARG A 264 -14.02 25.17 -0.28
C ARG A 264 -14.82 26.34 -0.85
N LEU A 265 -15.91 26.66 -0.18
CA LEU A 265 -16.81 27.75 -0.51
C LEU A 265 -16.95 28.66 0.70
N ASP A 266 -17.15 29.95 0.47
CA ASP A 266 -17.18 30.94 1.56
C ASP A 266 -18.44 30.81 2.42
N LYS A 267 -19.59 30.48 1.81
CA LYS A 267 -20.85 30.33 2.52
C LYS A 267 -21.77 29.33 1.82
N LEU A 268 -22.19 28.30 2.54
CA LEU A 268 -23.08 27.28 2.00
C LEU A 268 -24.46 27.33 2.69
N THR A 269 -25.51 27.62 1.93
CA THR A 269 -26.91 27.55 2.40
C THR A 269 -27.59 26.28 1.90
N PRO A 270 -28.67 25.80 2.56
CA PRO A 270 -29.41 24.61 2.10
C PRO A 270 -29.94 24.76 0.66
N ASN A 271 -30.37 25.96 0.26
CA ASN A 271 -30.80 26.24 -1.12
C ASN A 271 -29.64 26.17 -2.12
N LEU A 272 -28.46 26.68 -1.74
CA LEU A 272 -27.26 26.59 -2.58
C LEU A 272 -26.82 25.13 -2.75
N LYS A 273 -26.87 24.34 -1.66
CA LYS A 273 -26.58 22.90 -1.69
C LYS A 273 -27.43 22.17 -2.73
N ALA A 274 -28.76 22.37 -2.72
CA ALA A 274 -29.64 21.70 -3.67
C ALA A 274 -29.31 22.01 -5.14
N LYS A 275 -28.94 23.27 -5.44
CA LYS A 275 -28.51 23.68 -6.80
C LYS A 275 -27.18 23.06 -7.18
N LEU A 276 -26.22 23.03 -6.25
CA LEU A 276 -24.90 22.42 -6.47
C LEU A 276 -25.02 20.90 -6.65
N ASP A 277 -25.87 20.21 -5.88
CA ASP A 277 -26.10 18.77 -6.03
C ASP A 277 -26.64 18.44 -7.44
N GLN A 278 -27.59 19.24 -7.97
CA GLN A 278 -28.08 19.08 -9.34
C GLN A 278 -27.01 19.32 -10.41
N LEU A 279 -26.15 20.31 -10.20
CA LEU A 279 -25.03 20.58 -11.12
C LEU A 279 -24.04 19.43 -11.12
N LEU A 280 -23.64 18.95 -9.94
CA LEU A 280 -22.61 17.91 -9.79
C LEU A 280 -23.09 16.57 -10.36
N GLN A 281 -24.37 16.23 -10.20
CA GLN A 281 -24.95 15.03 -10.81
C GLN A 281 -24.93 15.06 -12.35
N LYS A 282 -24.94 16.25 -12.96
CA LYS A 282 -24.93 16.43 -14.42
C LYS A 282 -23.54 16.71 -14.98
N GLN A 283 -22.54 16.93 -14.12
CA GLN A 283 -21.21 17.30 -14.57
C GLN A 283 -20.47 16.08 -15.11
N LYS A 284 -20.04 16.16 -16.36
CA LYS A 284 -19.25 15.11 -17.00
C LYS A 284 -17.93 14.90 -16.24
N GLY A 285 -17.57 13.64 -16.02
CA GLY A 285 -16.35 13.26 -15.31
C GLY A 285 -16.44 13.33 -13.79
N VAL A 286 -17.59 13.69 -13.19
CA VAL A 286 -17.87 13.58 -11.75
C VAL A 286 -18.60 12.26 -11.48
N TYR A 287 -18.03 11.40 -10.63
CA TYR A 287 -18.56 10.07 -10.34
C TYR A 287 -19.23 9.97 -8.98
N GLU A 288 -18.66 10.63 -7.97
CA GLU A 288 -19.23 10.75 -6.64
C GLU A 288 -19.09 12.20 -6.18
N SER A 289 -20.09 12.73 -5.50
CA SER A 289 -20.06 14.06 -4.91
C SER A 289 -20.76 14.08 -3.56
N ILE A 290 -20.15 14.73 -2.57
CA ILE A 290 -20.75 14.99 -1.27
C ILE A 290 -20.55 16.48 -0.95
N ILE A 291 -21.66 17.15 -0.64
CA ILE A 291 -21.65 18.53 -0.17
C ILE A 291 -21.79 18.55 1.35
N CYS A 292 -20.75 19.02 2.04
CA CYS A 292 -20.72 19.15 3.48
C CYS A 292 -21.02 20.60 3.88
N LEU A 293 -22.21 20.84 4.45
CA LEU A 293 -22.64 22.16 4.93
C LEU A 293 -21.78 22.66 6.09
N GLU A 294 -21.44 21.77 7.03
CA GLU A 294 -20.64 22.11 8.22
C GLU A 294 -19.24 22.61 7.85
N GLU A 295 -18.68 22.10 6.75
CA GLU A 295 -17.34 22.42 6.29
C GLU A 295 -17.32 23.49 5.18
N ASN A 296 -18.49 23.96 4.73
CA ASN A 296 -18.68 24.76 3.52
C ASN A 296 -17.84 24.21 2.34
N ALA A 297 -17.88 22.89 2.12
CA ALA A 297 -17.00 22.23 1.16
C ALA A 297 -17.73 21.23 0.28
N ILE A 298 -17.30 21.13 -0.97
CA ILE A 298 -17.70 20.12 -1.93
C ILE A 298 -16.56 19.10 -2.07
N TYR A 299 -16.86 17.85 -1.76
CA TYR A 299 -16.00 16.70 -2.01
C TYR A 299 -16.45 16.02 -3.29
N ILE A 300 -15.55 15.86 -4.27
CA ILE A 300 -15.85 15.14 -5.51
C ILE A 300 -14.80 14.10 -5.85
N LYS A 301 -15.21 13.00 -6.49
CA LYS A 301 -14.33 12.08 -7.20
C LYS A 301 -14.49 12.25 -8.70
N VAL A 302 -13.36 12.46 -9.39
CA VAL A 302 -13.35 12.82 -10.81
C VAL A 302 -12.35 12.00 -11.63
N ASP A 303 -12.69 11.61 -12.86
CA ASP A 303 -11.67 11.10 -13.82
C ASP A 303 -10.93 12.29 -14.44
N LYS A 304 -9.61 12.34 -14.24
CA LYS A 304 -8.74 13.41 -14.73
C LYS A 304 -8.79 13.60 -16.26
N LYS A 305 -9.15 12.59 -17.05
CA LYS A 305 -9.26 12.72 -18.52
C LYS A 305 -10.55 13.36 -18.98
N GLU A 306 -11.65 13.15 -18.24
CA GLU A 306 -12.98 13.62 -18.64
C GLU A 306 -13.40 14.89 -17.92
N PHE A 307 -12.82 15.15 -16.75
CA PHE A 307 -13.18 16.25 -15.89
C PHE A 307 -12.52 17.56 -16.31
N ASP A 308 -13.35 18.54 -16.68
CA ASP A 308 -12.92 19.93 -16.86
C ASP A 308 -13.09 20.72 -15.55
N GLU A 309 -11.95 20.99 -14.90
CA GLU A 309 -11.89 21.75 -13.65
C GLU A 309 -12.27 23.21 -13.82
N LYS A 310 -11.91 23.84 -14.96
CA LYS A 310 -12.20 25.24 -15.19
C LYS A 310 -13.70 25.46 -15.42
N ASP A 311 -14.32 24.56 -16.17
CA ASP A 311 -15.77 24.55 -16.39
C ASP A 311 -16.54 24.38 -15.07
N LEU A 312 -16.16 23.42 -14.22
CA LEU A 312 -16.82 23.24 -12.91
C LEU A 312 -16.68 24.49 -12.04
N LEU A 313 -15.46 25.03 -11.89
CA LEU A 313 -15.22 26.23 -11.07
C LEU A 313 -15.98 27.44 -11.61
N GLY A 314 -16.06 27.61 -12.94
CA GLY A 314 -16.85 28.66 -13.57
C GLY A 314 -18.33 28.57 -13.21
N LYS A 315 -18.92 27.37 -13.30
CA LYS A 315 -20.33 27.15 -12.94
C LYS A 315 -20.58 27.31 -11.43
N ILE A 316 -19.67 26.85 -10.57
CA ILE A 316 -19.76 27.05 -9.12
C ILE A 316 -19.75 28.55 -8.79
N ASN A 317 -18.84 29.32 -9.39
CA ASN A 317 -18.76 30.77 -9.21
C ASN A 317 -20.02 31.48 -9.70
N PHE A 318 -20.58 31.06 -10.84
CA PHE A 318 -21.84 31.62 -11.35
C PHE A 318 -23.01 31.40 -10.39
N ILE A 319 -23.14 30.20 -9.81
CA ILE A 319 -24.24 29.90 -8.87
C ILE A 319 -24.06 30.63 -7.54
N THR A 320 -22.83 30.75 -7.05
CA THR A 320 -22.52 31.43 -5.78
C THR A 320 -22.66 32.95 -5.88
N THR A 321 -22.30 33.56 -7.02
CA THR A 321 -22.39 35.01 -7.22
C THR A 321 -23.84 35.48 -7.45
N ASN A 322 -24.68 34.68 -8.12
CA ASN A 322 -26.09 35.00 -8.37
C ASN A 322 -27.04 34.74 -7.17
N GLN A 323 -26.50 34.56 -5.97
CA GLN A 323 -27.27 34.40 -4.72
C GLN A 323 -26.92 35.45 -3.64
N VAL A 324 -26.05 36.41 -3.96
CA VAL A 324 -25.89 37.66 -3.20
C VAL A 324 -26.88 38.69 -3.74
#